data_AF-A0A955TSD7-F1
#
_entry.id   AF-A0A955TSD7-F1
#
_cell.length_a   1.000
_cell.length_b   1.000
_cell.length_c   1.000
_cell.angle_alpha   90.00
_cell.angle_beta   90.00
_cell.angle_gamma   90.00
#
_symmetry.space_group_name_H-M   'P 1'
#
loop_
_entity.id
_entity.type
_entity.pdbx_description
1 polymer ?
#
loop_
_entity_poly.entity_id
_entity_poly.type
_entity_poly.pdbx_seq_one_letter_code
_entity_poly.pdbx_strand_id
1 'polypeptide(L)' 'VFDHPYYAVTDESGSYQLPPVPPGRYTIRVWHESLGVLTQDIEVSSPQRSSVDFTYR' A
#
# COMPACT_ATOMS: atom_id res chain seq x y z
N VAL A 1 -12.56 -3.65 -9.54
CA VAL A 1 -12.80 -2.26 -9.10
C VAL A 1 -12.64 -2.26 -7.59
N PHE A 2 -11.84 -1.35 -7.03
CA PHE A 2 -11.73 -1.18 -5.58
C PHE A 2 -12.85 -0.27 -5.09
N ASP A 3 -13.45 -0.59 -3.94
CA ASP A 3 -14.53 0.22 -3.34
C ASP A 3 -14.03 1.54 -2.73
N HIS A 4 -12.71 1.77 -2.74
CA HIS A 4 -12.05 2.95 -2.19
C HIS A 4 -11.06 3.58 -3.17
N PRO A 5 -10.82 4.90 -3.09
CA PRO A 5 -9.91 5.62 -3.99
C PRO A 5 -8.43 5.38 -3.66
N TYR A 6 -8.11 4.71 -2.54
CA TYR A 6 -6.73 4.48 -2.09
C TYR A 6 -6.09 3.27 -2.76
N TYR A 7 -5.66 3.41 -4.01
CA TYR A 7 -4.85 2.41 -4.69
C TYR A 7 -3.75 3.06 -5.52
N ALA A 8 -2.68 2.31 -5.78
CA ALA A 8 -1.59 2.72 -6.63
C ALA A 8 -1.09 1.50 -7.41
N VAL A 9 -0.57 1.73 -8.60
CA VAL A 9 0.18 0.73 -9.38
C VAL A 9 1.65 1.06 -9.20
N THR A 10 2.46 0.04 -8.88
CA THR A 10 3.91 0.18 -8.77
C THR A 10 4.52 0.49 -10.14
N ASP A 11 5.56 1.33 -10.16
CA ASP A 11 6.35 1.57 -11.37
C ASP A 11 7.36 0.44 -11.63
N GLU A 12 8.17 0.58 -12.69
CA GLU A 12 9.20 -0.39 -13.09
C GLU A 12 10.28 -0.61 -12.03
N SER A 13 10.45 0.33 -11.08
CA SER A 13 11.38 0.23 -9.96
C SER A 13 10.77 -0.44 -8.72
N GLY A 14 9.46 -0.75 -8.76
CA GLY A 14 8.71 -1.23 -7.60
C GLY A 14 8.24 -0.13 -6.67
N SER A 15 8.43 1.15 -7.03
CA SER A 15 8.00 2.29 -6.21
C SER A 15 6.52 2.57 -6.39
N TYR A 16 5.86 3.03 -5.33
CA TYR A 16 4.44 3.40 -5.35
C TYR A 16 4.19 4.63 -4.49
N GLN A 17 3.11 5.35 -4.78
CA GLN A 17 2.64 6.46 -3.97
C GLN A 17 1.12 6.42 -3.90
N LEU A 18 0.61 6.34 -2.66
CA LEU A 18 -0.82 6.48 -2.39
C LEU A 18 -1.15 7.95 -2.13
N PRO A 19 -2.36 8.41 -2.50
CA PRO A 19 -2.83 9.72 -2.08
C PRO A 19 -2.95 9.78 -0.54
N PRO A 20 -3.00 10.99 0.05
CA PRO A 20 -3.12 11.15 1.49
C PRO A 20 -4.30 10.34 2.06
N VAL A 21 -3.99 9.41 2.97
CA VAL A 21 -4.98 8.58 3.65
C VAL A 21 -5.29 9.23 5.00
N PRO A 22 -6.57 9.37 5.40
CA PRO A 22 -6.93 9.86 6.72
C PRO A 22 -6.31 9.02 7.85
N PRO A 23 -6.05 9.60 9.02
CA PRO A 23 -5.55 8.83 10.16
C PRO A 23 -6.46 7.65 10.53
N GLY A 24 -5.88 6.50 10.81
CA GLY A 24 -6.62 5.26 11.07
C GLY A 24 -5.77 4.00 10.95
N ARG A 25 -6.38 2.85 11.26
CA ARG A 25 -5.77 1.53 11.06
C ARG A 25 -6.23 0.96 9.72
N TYR A 26 -5.28 0.53 8.90
CA TYR A 26 -5.53 0.01 7.56
C TYR A 26 -4.71 -1.25 7.31
N THR A 27 -5.26 -2.14 6.49
CA THR A 27 -4.51 -3.26 5.92
C THR A 27 -4.12 -2.90 4.49
N ILE A 28 -2.82 -2.78 4.23
CA ILE A 28 -2.31 -2.65 2.86
C ILE A 28 -2.23 -4.03 2.24
N ARG A 29 -2.71 -4.15 1.00
CA ARG A 29 -2.63 -5.38 0.21
C ARG A 29 -1.84 -5.11 -1.08
N VAL A 30 -0.73 -5.80 -1.26
CA VAL A 30 0.06 -5.80 -2.48
C VAL A 30 -0.21 -7.10 -3.23
N TRP A 31 -0.50 -7.02 -4.51
CA TRP A 31 -0.73 -8.19 -5.35
C TRP A 31 0.24 -8.18 -6.52
N HIS A 32 0.81 -9.34 -6.78
CA HIS A 32 1.61 -9.63 -7.96
C HIS A 32 1.13 -10.95 -8.56
N GLU A 33 0.89 -10.98 -9.87
CA GLU A 33 0.30 -12.13 -10.58
C GLU A 33 0.98 -13.46 -10.25
N SER A 34 2.30 -13.51 -10.35
CA SER A 34 3.07 -14.75 -10.12
C SER A 34 3.47 -15.01 -8.67
N LEU A 35 3.59 -13.97 -7.84
CA LEU A 35 4.16 -14.05 -6.49
C LEU A 35 3.08 -14.07 -5.40
N GLY A 36 1.83 -13.82 -5.78
CA GLY A 36 0.68 -13.86 -4.88
C GLY A 36 0.40 -12.52 -4.21
N VAL A 37 -0.11 -12.59 -2.98
CA VAL A 37 -0.61 -11.44 -2.22
C VAL A 37 0.21 -11.27 -0.95
N LEU A 38 0.66 -10.06 -0.68
CA LEU A 38 1.20 -9.63 0.61
C LEU A 38 0.21 -8.71 1.31
N THR A 39 0.06 -8.88 2.62
CA THR A 39 -0.77 -8.04 3.47
C THR A 39 0.02 -7.53 4.66
N GLN A 40 -0.14 -6.26 5.00
CA GLN A 40 0.46 -5.68 6.20
C GLN A 40 -0.49 -4.67 6.84
N ASP A 41 -0.62 -4.77 8.16
CA ASP A 41 -1.38 -3.80 8.95
C ASP A 41 -0.51 -2.60 9.29
N ILE A 42 -1.08 -1.41 9.10
CA ILE A 42 -0.43 -0.15 9.39
C ILE A 42 -1.37 0.78 10.17
N GLU A 43 -0.77 1.65 10.97
CA GLU A 43 -1.45 2.74 11.65
C GLU A 43 -0.97 4.06 11.06
N VAL A 44 -1.86 4.80 10.42
CA VAL A 44 -1.60 6.14 9.92
C VAL A 44 -1.92 7.10 11.05
N SER A 45 -0.90 7.56 11.76
CA SER A 45 -1.07 8.47 12.91
C SER A 45 -1.20 9.94 12.49
N SER A 46 -0.66 10.32 11.34
CA SER A 46 -0.73 11.67 10.79
C SER A 46 -0.69 11.62 9.26
N PRO A 47 -1.18 12.66 8.55
CA PRO A 47 -1.10 12.75 7.08
C PRO A 47 0.34 12.97 6.56
N GLN A 48 1.35 12.83 7.41
CA GLN A 48 2.74 12.94 7.04
C GLN A 48 3.18 11.66 6.30
N ARG A 49 4.09 11.83 5.33
CA ARG A 49 4.57 10.73 4.49
C ARG A 49 5.05 9.56 5.36
N SER A 50 4.32 8.45 5.30
CA SER A 50 4.69 7.18 5.90
C SER A 50 5.26 6.29 4.79
N SER A 51 6.41 5.65 5.05
CA SER A 51 7.03 4.71 4.12
C SER A 51 6.85 3.30 4.64
N VAL A 52 6.44 2.38 3.76
CA VAL A 52 6.26 0.97 4.07
C VAL A 52 6.85 0.16 2.93
N ASP A 53 7.81 -0.70 3.23
CA ASP A 53 8.50 -1.52 2.25
C ASP A 53 7.94 -2.94 2.26
N PHE A 54 7.74 -3.51 1.07
CA PHE A 54 7.26 -4.87 0.87
C PHE A 54 8.33 -5.68 0.13
N THR A 55 8.54 -6.94 0.53
CA THR A 55 9.50 -7.83 -0.13
C THR A 55 8.87 -9.21 -0.28
N TYR A 56 8.76 -9.68 -1.52
CA TYR A 56 8.40 -11.07 -1.82
C TYR A 56 9.60 -11.98 -1.51
N ARG A 57 9.34 -13.15 -0.92
CA ARG A 57 10.35 -14.16 -0.60
C ARG A 57 10.22 -15.36 -1.51
#